data_AF-A0A438HTE8-F1
#
_entry.id   AF-A0A438HTE8-F1
#
_cell.length_a   1.000
_cell.length_b   1.000
_cell.length_c   1.000
_cell.angle_alpha   90.00
_cell.angle_beta   90.00
_cell.angle_gamma   90.00
#
_symmetry.space_group_name_H-M   'P 1'
#
loop_
_entity.id
_entity.type
_entity.pdbx_description
1 polymer ?
#
loop_
_entity_poly.entity_id
_entity_poly.type
_entity_poly.pdbx_seq_one_letter_code
_entity_poly.pdbx_strand_id
1 'polypeptide(L)'
;MKQRWKMEAIEKCDVMVYTKIFLKFPYKFWPCGPGKEFFIYAHERRGYFTFWQHMENAYPGSNILVVTLTNGESKRVEAQSDEETLKEAMGAPLGRIFFSGEHTSEKFSGYVHGGYLAGIDTADSLLEEMRKEAERKAENQTFMLEPLLALTGSLTLSQTDAVSALNTFDIPRQLFLTSKLGMPEAIL
;
A
#
# COMPACT_ATOMS: atom_id res chain seq x y z
N MET A 1 -40.02 32.23 -6.74
CA MET A 1 -39.90 31.05 -7.64
C MET A 1 -38.44 30.93 -8.06
N LYS A 2 -37.78 29.77 -7.86
CA LYS A 2 -36.39 29.57 -8.33
C LYS A 2 -36.41 29.26 -9.84
N GLN A 3 -35.46 29.82 -10.61
CA GLN A 3 -35.40 29.64 -12.06
C GLN A 3 -34.94 28.23 -12.44
N ARG A 4 -35.65 27.58 -13.37
CA ARG A 4 -35.46 26.16 -13.73
C ARG A 4 -34.06 25.82 -14.22
N TRP A 5 -33.51 26.62 -15.15
CA TRP A 5 -32.16 26.42 -15.69
C TRP A 5 -31.08 26.46 -14.61
N LYS A 6 -31.28 27.25 -13.55
CA LYS A 6 -30.33 27.36 -12.43
C LYS A 6 -30.37 26.11 -11.54
N MET A 7 -31.55 25.54 -11.31
CA MET A 7 -31.70 24.29 -10.55
C MET A 7 -31.07 23.11 -11.33
N GLU A 8 -31.34 23.00 -12.63
CA GLU A 8 -30.78 21.96 -13.49
C GLU A 8 -29.24 22.03 -13.56
N ALA A 9 -28.66 23.22 -13.55
CA ALA A 9 -27.20 23.40 -13.50
C ALA A 9 -26.60 23.00 -12.14
N ILE A 10 -27.30 23.26 -11.04
CA ILE A 10 -26.85 22.89 -9.69
C ILE A 10 -26.92 21.38 -9.50
N GLU A 11 -28.00 20.73 -9.95
CA GLU A 11 -28.16 19.27 -9.88
C GLU A 11 -27.11 18.51 -10.70
N LYS A 12 -26.64 19.10 -11.81
CA LYS A 12 -25.56 18.52 -12.64
C LYS A 12 -24.17 18.78 -12.09
N CYS A 13 -24.02 19.63 -11.09
CA CYS A 13 -22.74 19.94 -10.48
C CYS A 13 -22.43 18.87 -9.42
N ASP A 14 -21.46 18.01 -9.70
CA ASP A 14 -21.02 17.03 -8.71
C ASP A 14 -20.22 17.73 -7.61
N VAL A 15 -20.76 17.70 -6.39
CA VAL A 15 -20.11 18.31 -5.23
C VAL A 15 -19.13 17.29 -4.66
N MET A 16 -17.84 17.58 -4.84
CA MET A 16 -16.79 16.77 -4.25
C MET A 16 -16.79 16.92 -2.72
N VAL A 17 -16.62 15.79 -2.04
CA VAL A 17 -16.45 15.75 -0.59
C VAL A 17 -14.99 15.48 -0.30
N TYR A 18 -14.42 16.21 0.65
CA TYR A 18 -13.01 16.16 0.99
C TYR A 18 -12.87 16.18 2.51
N THR A 19 -12.26 15.14 3.07
CA THR A 19 -12.20 14.94 4.53
C THR A 19 -10.74 14.85 4.96
N LYS A 20 -10.38 15.57 6.02
CA LYS A 20 -9.06 15.50 6.67
C LYS A 20 -9.21 14.90 8.05
N ILE A 21 -8.43 13.86 8.33
CA ILE A 21 -8.37 13.18 9.63
C ILE A 21 -7.00 13.47 10.23
N PHE A 22 -6.98 14.04 11.44
CA PHE A 22 -5.75 14.38 12.15
C PHE A 22 -5.45 13.33 13.21
N LEU A 23 -4.28 12.72 13.12
CA LEU A 23 -3.83 11.67 14.03
C LEU A 23 -2.61 12.16 14.80
N LYS A 24 -2.76 12.27 16.12
CA LYS A 24 -1.69 12.71 17.02
C LYS A 24 -1.03 11.50 17.68
N PHE A 25 0.28 11.43 17.58
CA PHE A 25 1.09 10.36 18.16
C PHE A 25 1.94 10.84 19.34
N PRO A 26 2.23 9.95 20.31
CA PRO A 26 3.12 10.26 21.44
C PRO A 26 4.56 10.49 20.97
N TYR A 27 5.00 9.77 19.95
CA TYR A 27 6.32 9.91 19.32
C TYR A 27 6.22 9.72 17.81
N LYS A 28 7.21 10.21 17.08
CA LYS A 28 7.34 10.05 15.63
C LYS A 28 8.04 8.74 15.31
N PHE A 29 7.47 8.00 14.36
CA PHE A 29 8.04 6.75 13.83
C PHE A 29 8.16 6.73 12.30
N TRP A 30 7.74 7.81 11.63
CA TRP A 30 7.89 8.01 10.18
C TRP A 30 9.17 8.79 9.86
N PRO A 31 9.74 8.61 8.66
CA PRO A 31 10.91 9.37 8.25
C PRO A 31 10.56 10.84 7.99
N CYS A 32 11.55 11.73 8.18
CA CYS A 32 11.46 13.15 7.86
C CYS A 32 12.64 13.57 6.97
N GLY A 33 12.49 14.71 6.31
CA GLY A 33 13.51 15.35 5.48
C GLY A 33 12.97 15.74 4.10
N PRO A 34 13.83 16.28 3.22
CA PRO A 34 13.44 16.65 1.88
C PRO A 34 12.77 15.48 1.14
N GLY A 35 11.61 15.74 0.54
CA GLY A 35 10.84 14.75 -0.22
C GLY A 35 10.06 13.71 0.61
N LYS A 36 10.05 13.79 1.95
CA LYS A 36 9.39 12.79 2.82
C LYS A 36 8.13 13.29 3.52
N GLU A 37 7.55 14.38 3.03
CA GLU A 37 6.39 15.04 3.66
C GLU A 37 5.09 14.24 3.52
N PHE A 38 4.90 13.62 2.36
CA PHE A 38 3.70 12.87 2.02
C PHE A 38 3.98 11.38 2.10
N PHE A 39 2.96 10.57 2.38
CA PHE A 39 2.94 9.09 2.35
C PHE A 39 1.76 8.61 1.51
N ILE A 40 1.98 7.61 0.65
CA ILE A 40 0.91 6.99 -0.14
C ILE A 40 0.73 5.55 0.34
N TYR A 41 -0.51 5.20 0.66
CA TYR A 41 -0.92 3.85 1.01
C TYR A 41 -1.73 3.25 -0.15
N ALA A 42 -1.18 2.20 -0.75
CA ALA A 42 -1.82 1.45 -1.82
C ALA A 42 -2.74 0.37 -1.23
N HIS A 43 -3.98 0.32 -1.71
CA HIS A 43 -4.99 -0.62 -1.25
C HIS A 43 -5.90 -1.03 -2.41
N GLU A 44 -6.43 -2.26 -2.36
CA GLU A 44 -7.35 -2.79 -3.39
C GLU A 44 -8.62 -1.94 -3.52
N ARG A 45 -9.13 -1.44 -2.38
CA ARG A 45 -10.19 -0.43 -2.36
C ARG A 45 -9.61 0.94 -2.69
N ARG A 46 -9.98 1.47 -3.86
CA ARG A 46 -9.58 2.80 -4.33
C ARG A 46 -9.93 3.89 -3.30
N GLY A 47 -8.94 4.73 -2.98
CA GLY A 47 -9.10 5.89 -2.10
C GLY A 47 -9.07 5.56 -0.60
N TYR A 48 -8.99 4.28 -0.24
CA TYR A 48 -9.01 3.84 1.15
C TYR A 48 -7.72 4.27 1.87
N PHE A 49 -7.84 5.32 2.71
CA PHE A 49 -6.75 5.93 3.47
C PHE A 49 -5.47 6.15 2.64
N THR A 50 -5.61 6.61 1.39
CA THR A 50 -4.50 6.59 0.43
C THR A 50 -3.45 7.68 0.67
N PHE A 51 -3.86 8.90 1.04
CA PHE A 51 -2.95 10.05 1.07
C PHE A 51 -2.70 10.53 2.49
N TRP A 52 -1.45 10.48 2.92
CA TRP A 52 -1.01 10.87 4.24
C TRP A 52 0.01 12.01 4.14
N GLN A 53 0.05 12.87 5.13
CA GLN A 53 1.01 13.97 5.22
C GLN A 53 1.48 14.11 6.67
N HIS A 54 2.79 14.21 6.89
CA HIS A 54 3.28 14.61 8.21
C HIS A 54 3.26 16.13 8.36
N MET A 55 3.00 16.61 9.56
CA MET A 55 2.92 18.05 9.83
C MET A 55 4.24 18.67 10.31
N GLU A 56 5.37 17.96 10.23
CA GLU A 56 6.66 18.43 10.74
C GLU A 56 7.14 19.74 10.10
N ASN A 57 6.87 19.95 8.80
CA ASN A 57 7.31 21.16 8.09
C ASN A 57 6.56 22.42 8.56
N ALA A 58 5.26 22.30 8.83
CA ALA A 58 4.42 23.41 9.30
C ALA A 58 4.46 23.56 10.84
N TYR A 59 4.54 22.43 11.54
CA TYR A 59 4.49 22.34 13.00
C TYR A 59 5.55 21.33 13.50
N PRO A 60 6.81 21.75 13.65
CA PRO A 60 7.89 20.89 14.14
C PRO A 60 7.57 20.29 15.51
N GLY A 61 7.90 19.02 15.72
CA GLY A 61 7.63 18.28 16.96
C GLY A 61 6.15 17.93 17.21
N SER A 62 5.25 18.27 16.28
CA SER A 62 3.82 18.02 16.44
C SER A 62 3.48 16.54 16.53
N ASN A 63 4.28 15.64 15.94
CA ASN A 63 3.98 14.21 15.79
C ASN A 63 2.55 13.97 15.28
N ILE A 64 2.12 14.77 14.29
CA ILE A 64 0.81 14.65 13.66
C ILE A 64 0.97 14.11 12.24
N LEU A 65 0.17 13.09 11.92
CA LEU A 65 -0.14 12.69 10.55
C LEU A 65 -1.54 13.15 10.18
N VAL A 66 -1.72 13.55 8.93
CA VAL A 66 -3.00 13.90 8.36
C VAL A 66 -3.33 12.92 7.26
N VAL A 67 -4.48 12.27 7.35
CA VAL A 67 -5.03 11.47 6.26
C VAL A 67 -6.05 12.28 5.50
N THR A 68 -5.96 12.24 4.18
CA THR A 68 -6.92 12.89 3.28
C THR A 68 -7.70 11.84 2.52
N LEU A 69 -9.03 11.95 2.59
CA LEU A 69 -9.98 11.16 1.82
C LEU A 69 -10.74 12.07 0.87
N THR A 70 -11.28 11.46 -0.20
CA THR A 70 -12.12 12.17 -1.18
C THR A 70 -13.34 11.34 -1.55
N ASN A 71 -14.41 12.02 -1.93
CA ASN A 71 -15.63 11.48 -2.51
C ASN A 71 -16.20 10.27 -1.75
N GLY A 72 -16.15 9.08 -2.33
CA GLY A 72 -16.77 7.88 -1.77
C GLY A 72 -16.24 7.54 -0.38
N GLU A 73 -14.91 7.59 -0.18
CA GLU A 73 -14.31 7.26 1.11
C GLU A 73 -14.53 8.36 2.15
N SER A 74 -14.59 9.63 1.72
CA SER A 74 -15.02 10.74 2.57
C SER A 74 -16.43 10.51 3.12
N LYS A 75 -17.40 10.28 2.24
CA LYS A 75 -18.81 10.06 2.62
C LYS A 75 -18.98 8.84 3.53
N ARG A 76 -18.21 7.78 3.30
CA ARG A 76 -18.23 6.56 4.12
C ARG A 76 -17.72 6.83 5.53
N VAL A 77 -16.55 7.46 5.63
CA VAL A 77 -15.92 7.74 6.92
C VAL A 77 -16.70 8.78 7.72
N GLU A 78 -17.30 9.77 7.05
CA GLU A 78 -18.19 10.75 7.71
C GLU A 78 -19.50 10.13 8.23
N ALA A 79 -19.85 8.92 7.77
CA ALA A 79 -21.06 8.20 8.20
C ALA A 79 -20.79 7.12 9.26
N GLN A 80 -19.54 6.94 9.70
CA GLN A 80 -19.15 5.97 10.72
C GLN A 80 -18.60 6.68 11.97
N SER A 81 -18.34 5.94 13.06
CA SER A 81 -17.84 6.56 14.29
C SER A 81 -16.35 6.95 14.19
N ASP A 82 -15.92 7.89 15.03
CA ASP A 82 -14.50 8.28 15.11
C ASP A 82 -13.63 7.10 15.56
N GLU A 83 -14.13 6.24 16.46
CA GLU A 83 -13.41 5.05 16.92
C GLU A 83 -13.21 4.01 15.81
N GLU A 84 -14.24 3.77 14.99
CA GLU A 84 -14.14 2.88 13.83
C GLU A 84 -13.17 3.43 12.78
N THR A 85 -13.28 4.74 12.50
CA THR A 85 -12.36 5.45 11.61
C THR A 85 -10.92 5.38 12.09
N LEU A 86 -10.69 5.61 13.38
CA LEU A 86 -9.38 5.51 13.98
C LEU A 86 -8.83 4.09 13.85
N LYS A 87 -9.65 3.07 14.13
CA LYS A 87 -9.26 1.66 13.99
C LYS A 87 -8.87 1.30 12.56
N GLU A 88 -9.63 1.75 11.57
CA GLU A 88 -9.31 1.55 10.16
C GLU A 88 -8.02 2.27 9.76
N ALA A 89 -7.88 3.55 10.14
CA ALA A 89 -6.70 4.35 9.84
C ALA A 89 -5.42 3.77 10.47
N MET A 90 -5.52 3.25 11.70
CA MET A 90 -4.43 2.58 12.41
C MET A 90 -4.15 1.16 11.89
N GLY A 91 -5.18 0.51 11.34
CA GLY A 91 -5.10 -0.82 10.73
C GLY A 91 -4.58 -0.82 9.30
N ALA A 92 -4.61 0.33 8.61
CA ALA A 92 -3.83 0.52 7.40
C ALA A 92 -2.36 0.26 7.77
N PRO A 93 -1.73 -0.81 7.25
CA PRO A 93 -0.36 -1.13 7.61
C PRO A 93 0.53 0.03 7.19
N LEU A 94 0.91 0.85 8.16
CA LEU A 94 2.06 1.76 8.06
C LEU A 94 3.35 0.91 8.08
N GLY A 95 3.43 -0.10 7.21
CA GLY A 95 4.57 -0.99 7.04
C GLY A 95 5.69 -0.32 6.24
N ARG A 96 6.44 -1.10 5.44
CA ARG A 96 7.43 -0.56 4.51
C ARG A 96 6.71 0.20 3.39
N ILE A 97 6.62 1.51 3.55
CA ILE A 97 6.00 2.42 2.57
C ILE A 97 7.06 2.77 1.53
N PHE A 98 6.71 2.58 0.25
CA PHE A 98 7.53 2.94 -0.88
C PHE A 98 6.87 4.06 -1.67
N PHE A 99 7.70 4.97 -2.17
CA PHE A 99 7.28 6.21 -2.81
C PHE A 99 7.57 6.18 -4.28
N SER A 100 6.59 6.53 -5.11
CA SER A 100 6.77 6.61 -6.55
C SER A 100 5.82 7.63 -7.20
N GLY A 101 6.03 7.87 -8.49
CA GLY A 101 5.27 8.82 -9.29
C GLY A 101 6.05 10.09 -9.62
N GLU A 102 5.51 10.92 -10.49
CA GLU A 102 6.26 12.03 -11.10
C GLU A 102 6.85 13.01 -10.08
N HIS A 103 6.15 13.24 -8.97
CA HIS A 103 6.60 14.11 -7.88
C HIS A 103 7.83 13.58 -7.10
N THR A 104 8.19 12.31 -7.29
CA THR A 104 9.32 11.66 -6.60
C THR A 104 10.61 11.64 -7.42
N SER A 105 10.57 12.11 -8.68
CA SER A 105 11.76 12.30 -9.51
C SER A 105 12.32 13.70 -9.33
N GLU A 106 13.51 13.82 -8.73
CA GLU A 106 14.15 15.13 -8.50
C GLU A 106 14.46 15.87 -9.82
N LYS A 107 14.85 15.13 -10.86
CA LYS A 107 15.21 15.70 -12.17
C LYS A 107 14.01 15.99 -13.07
N PHE A 108 12.92 15.24 -12.94
CA PHE A 108 11.81 15.24 -13.90
C PHE A 108 10.44 15.34 -13.22
N SER A 109 10.34 16.16 -12.17
CA SER A 109 9.09 16.39 -11.45
C SER A 109 8.02 17.02 -12.35
N GLY A 110 6.79 16.48 -12.30
CA GLY A 110 5.65 16.95 -13.12
C GLY A 110 5.67 16.47 -14.58
N TYR A 111 6.58 15.58 -14.95
CA TYR A 111 6.60 14.96 -16.27
C TYR A 111 6.32 13.45 -16.19
N VAL A 112 5.59 12.95 -17.19
CA VAL A 112 5.21 11.53 -17.30
C VAL A 112 6.40 10.58 -17.24
N HIS A 113 7.52 10.92 -17.89
CA HIS A 113 8.73 10.09 -17.86
C HIS A 113 9.43 10.11 -16.50
N GLY A 114 9.29 11.20 -15.73
CA GLY A 114 9.73 11.24 -14.33
C GLY A 114 8.95 10.26 -13.46
N GLY A 115 7.64 10.13 -13.70
CA GLY A 115 6.82 9.11 -13.05
C GLY A 115 7.20 7.68 -13.44
N TYR A 116 7.52 7.44 -14.71
CA TYR A 116 7.98 6.13 -15.18
C TYR A 116 9.32 5.71 -14.54
N LEU A 117 10.32 6.60 -14.56
CA LEU A 117 11.65 6.31 -14.01
C LEU A 117 11.61 6.13 -12.50
N ALA A 118 10.92 7.02 -11.78
CA ALA A 118 10.70 6.83 -10.35
C ALA A 118 9.97 5.52 -10.07
N GLY A 119 9.03 5.11 -10.94
CA GLY A 119 8.40 3.79 -10.91
C GLY A 119 9.39 2.63 -10.84
N ILE A 120 10.40 2.66 -11.71
CA ILE A 120 11.44 1.63 -11.78
C ILE A 120 12.28 1.65 -10.49
N ASP A 121 12.77 2.82 -10.07
CA ASP A 121 13.62 2.94 -8.88
C ASP A 121 12.91 2.45 -7.61
N THR A 122 11.63 2.76 -7.48
CA THR A 122 10.80 2.29 -6.37
C THR A 122 10.59 0.77 -6.43
N ALA A 123 10.38 0.22 -7.62
CA ALA A 123 10.20 -1.22 -7.81
C ALA A 123 11.47 -1.99 -7.43
N ASP A 124 12.65 -1.50 -7.82
CA ASP A 124 13.92 -2.12 -7.45
C ASP A 124 14.16 -2.06 -5.93
N SER A 125 13.83 -0.92 -5.31
CA SER A 125 13.91 -0.76 -3.85
C SER A 125 12.98 -1.73 -3.10
N LEU A 126 11.78 -1.96 -3.64
CA LEU A 126 10.82 -2.93 -3.11
C LEU A 126 11.37 -4.36 -3.21
N LEU A 127 11.89 -4.74 -4.38
CA LEU A 127 12.44 -6.07 -4.61
C LEU A 127 13.59 -6.38 -3.64
N GLU A 128 14.48 -5.42 -3.39
CA GLU A 128 15.59 -5.65 -2.45
C GLU A 128 15.13 -5.74 -0.99
N GLU A 129 14.10 -5.02 -0.58
CA GLU A 129 13.54 -5.23 0.77
C GLU A 129 12.85 -6.60 0.90
N MET A 130 12.15 -7.06 -0.16
CA MET A 130 11.57 -8.41 -0.18
C MET A 130 12.65 -9.49 -0.06
N ARG A 131 13.78 -9.33 -0.75
CA ARG A 131 14.92 -10.25 -0.64
C ARG A 131 15.48 -10.29 0.78
N LYS A 132 15.74 -9.12 1.39
CA LYS A 132 16.21 -9.04 2.78
C LYS A 132 15.23 -9.63 3.78
N GLU A 133 13.92 -9.49 3.55
CA GLU A 133 12.91 -10.17 4.38
C GLU A 133 12.98 -11.69 4.27
N ALA A 134 13.20 -12.23 3.07
CA ALA A 134 13.37 -13.65 2.86
C ALA A 134 14.64 -14.18 3.55
N GLU A 135 15.76 -13.46 3.43
CA GLU A 135 17.03 -13.78 4.10
C GLU A 135 16.87 -13.82 5.62
N ARG A 136 16.27 -12.76 6.22
CA ARG A 136 16.00 -12.72 7.67
C ARG A 136 15.09 -13.85 8.15
N LYS A 137 14.11 -14.27 7.34
CA LYS A 137 13.24 -15.42 7.66
C LYS A 137 14.00 -16.74 7.62
N ALA A 138 14.90 -16.91 6.65
CA ALA A 138 15.76 -18.09 6.52
C ALA A 138 16.75 -18.20 7.68
N GLU A 139 17.38 -17.10 8.09
CA GLU A 139 18.28 -17.06 9.25
C GLU A 139 17.55 -17.39 10.55
N ASN A 140 16.37 -16.80 10.78
CA ASN A 140 15.55 -17.09 11.96
C ASN A 140 15.04 -18.54 11.98
N GLN A 141 14.72 -19.14 10.82
CA GLN A 141 14.42 -20.57 10.74
C GLN A 141 15.66 -21.43 11.03
N THR A 142 16.83 -21.05 10.53
CA THR A 142 18.09 -21.76 10.79
C THR A 142 18.43 -21.74 12.28
N PHE A 143 18.27 -20.60 12.95
CA PHE A 143 18.46 -20.44 14.39
C PHE A 143 17.45 -21.24 15.25
N MET A 144 16.25 -21.51 14.73
CA MET A 144 15.25 -22.37 15.38
C MET A 144 15.52 -23.87 15.17
N LEU A 145 16.11 -24.24 14.03
CA LEU A 145 16.40 -25.62 13.67
C LEU A 145 17.69 -26.15 14.32
N GLU A 146 18.71 -25.31 14.53
CA GLU A 146 19.97 -25.72 15.16
C GLU A 146 19.81 -26.30 16.59
N PRO A 147 19.06 -25.66 17.52
CA PRO A 147 18.80 -26.23 18.84
C PRO A 147 17.99 -27.53 18.77
N LEU A 148 17.05 -27.65 17.82
CA LEU A 148 16.23 -28.84 17.62
C LEU A 148 17.07 -30.01 17.08
N LEU A 149 17.94 -29.75 16.11
CA LEU A 149 18.88 -30.73 15.55
C LEU A 149 19.90 -31.21 16.60
N ALA A 150 20.39 -30.30 17.45
CA ALA A 150 21.29 -30.63 18.56
C ALA A 150 20.62 -31.54 19.62
N LEU A 151 19.30 -31.45 19.80
CA LEU A 151 18.51 -32.34 20.67
C LEU A 151 18.24 -33.72 20.05
N THR A 152 18.32 -33.88 18.73
CA THR A 152 18.05 -35.15 18.02
C THR A 152 19.27 -36.04 17.78
N GLY A 153 20.32 -35.88 18.60
CA GLY A 153 21.61 -36.56 18.46
C GLY A 153 21.55 -37.94 17.79
N SER A 154 22.18 -38.01 16.61
CA SER A 154 22.52 -39.23 15.86
C SER A 154 21.37 -39.99 15.16
N LEU A 155 21.05 -39.58 13.92
CA LEU A 155 20.65 -40.50 12.85
C LEU A 155 21.40 -40.10 11.58
N THR A 156 22.43 -40.86 11.23
CA THR A 156 23.11 -40.77 9.94
C THR A 156 22.13 -41.14 8.83
N LEU A 157 21.53 -40.16 8.18
CA LEU A 157 20.89 -40.35 6.88
C LEU A 157 21.87 -39.88 5.80
N SER A 158 22.28 -40.82 4.95
CA SER A 158 23.25 -40.63 3.88
C SER A 158 22.91 -39.43 2.99
N GLN A 159 23.93 -38.65 2.64
CA GLN A 159 23.88 -37.67 1.54
C GLN A 159 23.54 -38.39 0.23
N THR A 160 22.30 -38.27 -0.20
CA THR A 160 21.86 -38.24 -1.61
C THR A 160 20.42 -37.74 -1.62
N ASP A 161 20.12 -36.75 -2.46
CA ASP A 161 18.77 -36.19 -2.78
C ASP A 161 18.46 -34.75 -2.31
N ALA A 162 19.47 -33.91 -2.11
CA ALA A 162 19.30 -32.47 -1.89
C ALA A 162 19.74 -31.58 -3.08
N VAL A 163 19.73 -32.10 -4.31
CA VAL A 163 20.05 -31.31 -5.52
C VAL A 163 19.05 -31.59 -6.64
N SER A 164 17.82 -31.08 -6.50
CA SER A 164 16.90 -30.96 -7.65
C SER A 164 15.77 -29.91 -7.49
N ALA A 165 15.63 -29.23 -6.35
CA ALA A 165 14.50 -28.32 -6.13
C ALA A 165 14.79 -26.82 -6.32
N LEU A 166 15.98 -26.42 -6.77
CA LEU A 166 16.42 -25.02 -6.74
C LEU A 166 16.25 -24.22 -8.04
N ASN A 167 15.59 -24.74 -9.08
CA ASN A 167 15.40 -24.00 -10.33
C ASN A 167 13.99 -24.19 -10.93
N THR A 168 12.96 -23.65 -10.29
CA THR A 168 11.79 -23.13 -11.02
C THR A 168 11.03 -22.12 -10.13
N PHE A 169 11.37 -20.83 -10.23
CA PHE A 169 10.45 -19.77 -9.82
C PHE A 169 9.51 -19.52 -11.00
N ASP A 170 8.36 -20.21 -11.01
CA ASP A 170 7.28 -19.91 -11.95
C ASP A 170 6.66 -18.56 -11.59
N ILE A 171 6.82 -17.59 -12.49
CA ILE A 171 6.12 -16.30 -12.45
C ILE A 171 4.68 -16.56 -12.91
N PRO A 172 3.64 -16.28 -12.10
CA PRO A 172 2.27 -16.37 -12.58
C PRO A 172 1.99 -15.23 -13.58
N ARG A 173 2.16 -15.51 -14.87
CA ARG A 173 1.59 -14.69 -15.95
C ARG A 173 0.08 -14.90 -15.98
N GLN A 174 -0.69 -14.06 -15.26
CA GLN A 174 -2.11 -13.94 -15.57
C GLN A 174 -2.27 -13.21 -16.91
N LEU A 175 -2.53 -13.99 -17.96
CA LEU A 175 -2.95 -13.49 -19.26
C LEU A 175 -4.29 -12.76 -19.13
N PHE A 176 -4.27 -11.46 -19.45
CA PHE A 176 -5.40 -10.81 -20.10
C PHE A 176 -5.60 -11.45 -21.49
N LEU A 177 -6.83 -11.90 -21.80
CA LEU A 177 -7.52 -11.73 -23.10
C LEU A 177 -8.90 -12.43 -23.12
N THR A 178 -9.93 -11.60 -23.01
CA THR A 178 -11.17 -11.54 -23.81
C THR A 178 -11.82 -12.79 -24.46
N SER A 179 -13.15 -12.86 -24.22
CA SER A 179 -14.27 -13.02 -25.19
C SER A 179 -14.92 -14.40 -25.44
N LYS A 180 -16.25 -14.39 -25.20
CA LYS A 180 -17.38 -15.15 -25.79
C LYS A 180 -17.39 -16.69 -25.73
N LEU A 181 -18.40 -17.27 -25.07
CA LEU A 181 -19.71 -17.71 -25.62
C LEU A 181 -20.28 -18.87 -24.77
N GLY A 182 -21.57 -18.85 -24.44
CA GLY A 182 -22.33 -20.05 -24.07
C GLY A 182 -23.29 -19.88 -22.89
N MET A 183 -24.55 -19.55 -23.22
CA MET A 183 -25.70 -19.70 -22.30
C MET A 183 -25.94 -21.19 -21.99
N PRO A 184 -26.61 -21.50 -20.86
CA PRO A 184 -27.79 -22.35 -20.97
C PRO A 184 -29.01 -21.82 -20.20
N GLU A 185 -30.14 -22.40 -20.60
CA GLU A 185 -31.54 -21.98 -20.45
C GLU A 185 -32.13 -21.83 -19.03
N ALA A 186 -33.27 -21.13 -19.06
CA ALA A 186 -34.28 -21.00 -18.02
C ALA A 186 -34.85 -22.35 -17.56
N ILE A 187 -35.22 -22.41 -16.28
CA ILE A 187 -36.19 -23.37 -15.75
C ILE A 187 -37.29 -22.54 -15.10
N LEU A 188 -38.52 -22.91 -15.48
CA LEU A 188 -39.84 -22.34 -15.18
C LEU A 188 -40.07 -21.88 -13.74
#